data_AF-A0A5K0VJQ6-F1
#
_entry.id   AF-A0A5K0VJQ6-F1
#
_cell.length_a   1.000
_cell.length_b   1.000
_cell.length_c   1.000
_cell.angle_alpha   90.00
_cell.angle_beta   90.00
_cell.angle_gamma   90.00
#
_symmetry.space_group_name_H-M   'P 1'
#
loop_
_entity.id
_entity.type
_entity.pdbx_description
1 polymer ?
#
loop_
_entity_poly.entity_id
_entity_poly.type
_entity_poly.pdbx_seq_one_letter_code
_entity_poly.pdbx_strand_id
1 'polypeptide(L)' 'TKKTKSVLIMDEVDGMSAGDRGGVADLIASIKIAKIPIICICNDRYSQKLKSLINYCLPLNFRKPTKQQ' A
#
# COMPACT_ATOMS: atom_id res chain seq x y z
N THR A 1 -9.73 22.06 19.94
CA THR A 1 -10.46 21.06 19.12
C THR A 1 -9.58 19.84 18.91
N LYS A 2 -10.04 18.65 19.31
CA LYS A 2 -9.24 17.41 19.28
C LYS A 2 -9.11 16.94 17.83
N LYS A 3 -7.89 16.90 17.27
CA LYS A 3 -7.67 16.30 15.94
C LYS A 3 -7.97 14.80 16.04
N THR A 4 -8.91 14.34 15.22
CA THR A 4 -9.14 12.91 15.00
C THR A 4 -7.90 12.32 14.34
N LYS A 5 -7.37 11.25 14.93
CA LYS A 5 -6.29 10.47 14.32
C LYS A 5 -6.95 9.55 13.29
N SER A 6 -6.59 9.73 12.03
CA SER A 6 -7.11 8.94 10.91
C SER A 6 -5.95 8.31 10.15
N VAL A 7 -6.22 7.16 9.54
CA VAL A 7 -5.29 6.39 8.70
C VAL A 7 -6.06 5.92 7.47
N LEU A 8 -5.40 5.88 6.32
CA LEU A 8 -5.93 5.28 5.10
C LEU A 8 -5.33 3.88 4.92
N ILE A 9 -6.19 2.90 4.66
CA ILE A 9 -5.78 1.53 4.34
C ILE A 9 -6.16 1.27 2.88
N MET A 10 -5.17 0.90 2.09
CA MET A 10 -5.32 0.52 0.69
C MET A 10 -4.99 -0.97 0.59
N ASP A 11 -6.02 -1.80 0.47
CA ASP A 11 -5.86 -3.26 0.35
C ASP A 11 -5.73 -3.69 -1.12
N GLU A 12 -5.17 -4.87 -1.35
CA GLU A 12 -5.00 -5.50 -2.68
C GLU A 12 -4.31 -4.61 -3.73
N VAL A 13 -3.29 -3.85 -3.34
CA VAL A 13 -2.65 -2.90 -4.27
C VAL A 13 -1.93 -3.57 -5.45
N ASP A 14 -1.57 -4.86 -5.34
CA ASP A 14 -1.06 -5.69 -6.44
C ASP A 14 -2.15 -6.10 -7.45
N GLY A 15 -3.42 -6.03 -7.05
CA GLY A 15 -4.61 -6.32 -7.83
C GLY A 15 -4.99 -5.24 -8.85
N MET A 16 -4.41 -4.03 -8.78
CA MET A 16 -4.73 -2.93 -9.71
C MET A 16 -4.62 -3.40 -11.18
N SER A 17 -5.72 -3.32 -11.90
CA SER A 17 -5.93 -3.98 -13.20
C SER A 17 -5.92 -2.98 -14.36
N ALA A 18 -6.23 -3.45 -15.58
CA ALA A 18 -6.36 -2.57 -16.75
C ALA A 18 -7.49 -1.55 -16.61
N GLY A 19 -8.48 -1.79 -15.73
CA GLY A 19 -9.48 -0.80 -15.35
C GLY A 19 -8.92 0.34 -14.50
N ASP A 20 -7.78 0.10 -13.83
CA ASP A 20 -7.15 1.01 -12.87
C ASP A 20 -5.85 1.60 -13.44
N ARG A 21 -5.83 1.87 -14.74
CA ARG A 21 -4.66 2.49 -15.40
C ARG A 21 -4.28 3.78 -14.67
N GLY A 22 -3.06 3.82 -14.16
CA GLY A 22 -2.55 4.97 -13.40
C GLY A 22 -2.75 4.88 -11.89
N GLY A 23 -3.51 3.91 -11.37
CA GLY A 23 -3.81 3.81 -9.93
C GLY A 23 -2.56 3.78 -9.04
N VAL A 24 -1.51 3.06 -9.45
CA VAL A 24 -0.23 3.06 -8.72
C VAL A 24 0.45 4.43 -8.75
N ALA A 25 0.41 5.12 -9.89
CA ALA A 25 1.01 6.45 -10.02
C ALA A 25 0.26 7.49 -9.17
N ASP A 26 -1.08 7.44 -9.17
CA ASP A 26 -1.93 8.30 -8.35
C ASP A 26 -1.79 8.00 -6.85
N LEU A 27 -1.62 6.73 -6.47
CA LEU A 27 -1.31 6.34 -5.11
C LEU A 27 0.05 6.91 -4.67
N ILE A 28 1.08 6.83 -5.52
CA ILE A 28 2.39 7.44 -5.24
C ILE A 28 2.26 8.96 -5.09
N ALA A 29 1.50 9.63 -5.97
CA ALA A 29 1.25 11.06 -5.86
C ALA A 29 0.54 11.42 -4.55
N SER A 30 -0.44 10.60 -4.14
CA SER A 30 -1.16 10.74 -2.87
C SER A 30 -0.25 10.55 -1.67
N ILE A 31 0.63 9.54 -1.67
CA ILE A 31 1.61 9.28 -0.61
C ILE A 31 2.52 10.50 -0.39
N LYS A 32 2.98 11.16 -1.46
CA LYS A 32 3.88 12.33 -1.37
C LYS A 32 3.27 13.54 -0.67
N ILE A 33 1.95 13.71 -0.73
CA ILE A 33 1.24 14.88 -0.17
C ILE A 33 0.37 14.54 1.06
N ALA A 34 0.29 13.26 1.42
CA ALA A 34 -0.60 12.78 2.48
C ALA A 34 -0.27 13.43 3.84
N LYS A 35 -1.33 13.86 4.54
CA LYS A 35 -1.24 14.37 5.92
C LYS A 35 -1.64 13.32 6.97
N ILE A 36 -2.05 12.14 6.52
CA ILE A 36 -2.39 10.96 7.33
C ILE A 36 -1.53 9.78 6.89
N PRO A 37 -1.26 8.80 7.77
CA PRO A 37 -0.54 7.60 7.37
C PRO A 37 -1.35 6.80 6.34
N ILE A 38 -0.64 6.15 5.42
CA ILE A 38 -1.21 5.24 4.42
C ILE A 38 -0.58 3.86 4.63
N ILE A 39 -1.40 2.83 4.78
CA ILE A 39 -0.98 1.43 4.85
C ILE A 39 -1.42 0.76 3.55
N CYS A 40 -0.46 0.32 2.75
CA CYS A 40 -0.71 -0.46 1.53
C CYS A 40 -0.51 -1.94 1.82
N ILE A 41 -1.49 -2.77 1.49
CA ILE A 41 -1.46 -4.22 1.68
C ILE A 41 -1.48 -4.88 0.29
N CYS A 42 -0.61 -5.86 0.09
CA CYS A 42 -0.53 -6.64 -1.13
C CYS A 42 -0.22 -8.10 -0.83
N ASN A 43 -0.64 -8.99 -1.72
CA ASN A 43 -0.35 -10.42 -1.62
C ASN A 43 1.01 -10.77 -2.28
N ASP A 44 1.29 -10.20 -3.45
CA ASP A 44 2.56 -10.38 -4.17
C ASP A 44 3.37 -9.08 -4.26
N ARG A 45 4.34 -8.94 -3.35
CA ARG A 45 5.29 -7.80 -3.35
C ARG A 45 6.25 -7.77 -4.55
N TYR A 46 6.41 -8.87 -5.28
CA TYR A 46 7.31 -8.95 -6.43
C TYR A 46 6.60 -8.63 -7.75
N SER A 47 5.28 -8.37 -7.70
CA SER A 47 4.51 -7.89 -8.84
C SER A 47 5.20 -6.69 -9.49
N GLN A 48 5.41 -6.76 -10.81
CA GLN A 48 6.04 -5.68 -11.58
C GLN A 48 5.28 -4.36 -11.44
N LYS A 49 3.96 -4.43 -11.19
CA LYS A 49 3.08 -3.27 -10.98
C LYS A 49 3.48 -2.45 -9.74
N LEU A 50 4.00 -3.11 -8.70
CA LEU A 50 4.37 -2.47 -7.44
C LEU A 50 5.82 -1.99 -7.39
N LYS A 51 6.63 -2.30 -8.40
CA LYS A 51 8.06 -1.97 -8.43
C LYS A 51 8.33 -0.48 -8.20
N SER A 52 7.46 0.39 -8.70
CA SER A 52 7.55 1.84 -8.49
C SER A 52 7.06 2.27 -7.10
N LEU A 53 5.99 1.66 -6.59
CA LEU A 53 5.38 1.97 -5.28
C LEU A 53 6.32 1.66 -4.12
N ILE A 54 7.05 0.54 -4.18
CA ILE A 54 7.91 0.05 -3.09
C ILE A 54 8.94 1.10 -2.65
N ASN A 55 9.41 1.96 -3.55
CA ASN A 55 10.39 3.02 -3.23
C ASN A 55 9.83 4.13 -2.32
N TYR A 56 8.50 4.18 -2.14
CA TYR A 56 7.80 5.18 -1.34
C TYR A 56 7.17 4.60 -0.07
N CYS A 57 7.40 3.32 0.23
CA CYS A 57 6.81 2.62 1.36
C CYS A 57 7.88 2.00 2.25
N LEU A 58 7.54 1.82 3.53
CA LEU A 58 8.30 0.94 4.44
C LEU A 58 7.86 -0.51 4.18
N PRO A 59 8.74 -1.42 3.69
CA PRO A 59 8.35 -2.79 3.43
C PRO A 59 8.20 -3.60 4.73
N LEU A 60 6.99 -4.12 4.96
CA LEU A 60 6.70 -5.04 6.07
C LEU A 60 6.26 -6.39 5.49
N ASN A 61 7.09 -7.42 5.69
CA ASN A 61 6.83 -8.75 5.12
C ASN A 61 6.12 -9.62 6.15
N PHE A 62 4.97 -10.16 5.77
CA PHE A 62 4.26 -11.18 6.53
C PHE A 62 4.67 -12.57 6.05
N ARG A 63 4.82 -13.50 6.99
CA ARG A 63 5.05 -14.92 6.71
C ARG A 63 3.85 -15.70 7.23
N LYS A 64 3.65 -16.91 6.68
CA LYS A 64 2.62 -17.81 7.20
C LYS A 64 2.85 -18.04 8.71
N PRO A 65 1.80 -18.04 9.54
CA PRO A 65 1.92 -18.39 10.95
C PRO A 65 2.59 -19.75 11.12
N THR A 66 3.35 -19.88 12.20
CA THR A 66 3.86 -21.19 12.64
C THR A 66 2.69 -22.05 13.13
N LYS A 67 2.89 -23.38 13.24
CA LYS A 67 1.86 -24.29 13.75
C LYS A 67 1.42 -24.00 15.19
N GLN A 68 2.23 -23.27 15.95
CA GLN A 68 2.02 -23.00 17.37
C GLN A 68 1.36 -21.63 17.63
N GLN A 69 1.25 -20.80 16.61
CA GLN A 69 0.56 -19.50 16.63
C GLN A 69 -0.89 -19.68 16.20
#